data_AF-F7Y0B1-F1
#
_entry.id   AF-F7Y0B1-F1
#
_cell.length_a   1.000
_cell.length_b   1.000
_cell.length_c   1.000
_cell.angle_alpha   90.00
_cell.angle_beta   90.00
_cell.angle_gamma   90.00
#
_symmetry.space_group_name_H-M   'P 1'
#
loop_
_entity.id
_entity.type
_entity.pdbx_description
1 polymer ?
#
loop_
_entity_poly.entity_id
_entity_poly.type
_entity_poly.pdbx_seq_one_letter_code
_entity_poly.pdbx_strand_id
1 'polypeptide(L)'
;MFLSGKLIAEHGGGWIAPFAPQRVDCAAYTLRIGDEAFISPEGRDTRKPGLVQRLGHKAAIVIPPGQFAYLTTREFVTLPNDLLGFINMKSTLKNSGLVNVSGFHVDPGYKGKLLFAVFNAGPQTVTVRCNQDAFLIWFARLEGATEQYARQKPGFREIDTTLMGLLPAETASLNSINKRMDQIERRISYAFGIMTLAGGVAVAAVAGVIASMAFKALGGP
;
A
#
# COMPACT_ATOMS: atom_id res chain seq x y z
N MET A 1 -23.34 -15.83 16.78
CA MET A 1 -23.91 -14.47 16.97
C MET A 1 -22.79 -13.46 17.21
N PHE A 2 -22.92 -12.21 16.73
CA PHE A 2 -21.94 -11.15 17.03
C PHE A 2 -22.09 -10.62 18.45
N LEU A 3 -20.97 -10.28 19.09
CA LEU A 3 -20.94 -9.69 20.43
C LEU A 3 -21.29 -8.20 20.36
N SER A 4 -22.06 -7.73 21.34
CA SER A 4 -22.35 -6.30 21.50
C SER A 4 -21.15 -5.54 22.06
N GLY A 5 -21.09 -4.23 21.84
CA GLY A 5 -20.06 -3.38 22.44
C GLY A 5 -20.00 -3.49 23.96
N LYS A 6 -21.15 -3.65 24.63
CA LYS A 6 -21.19 -3.86 26.09
C LYS A 6 -20.42 -5.11 26.50
N LEU A 7 -20.66 -6.24 25.83
CA LEU A 7 -19.95 -7.49 26.11
C LEU A 7 -18.45 -7.38 25.83
N ILE A 8 -18.09 -6.68 24.74
CA ILE A 8 -16.68 -6.40 24.40
C ILE A 8 -16.05 -5.52 25.48
N ALA A 9 -16.72 -4.48 25.97
CA ALA A 9 -16.23 -3.59 27.02
C ALA A 9 -15.97 -4.33 28.35
N GLU A 10 -16.82 -5.31 28.68
CA GLU A 10 -16.72 -6.11 29.90
C GLU A 10 -15.64 -7.21 29.83
N HIS A 11 -15.57 -7.93 28.70
CA HIS A 11 -14.75 -9.15 28.58
C HIS A 11 -13.52 -9.01 27.68
N GLY A 12 -13.45 -7.94 26.87
CA GLY A 12 -12.42 -7.75 25.85
C GLY A 12 -11.00 -7.62 26.41
N GLY A 13 -10.86 -7.31 27.70
CA GLY A 13 -9.56 -7.31 28.39
C GLY A 13 -8.86 -8.67 28.40
N GLY A 14 -9.62 -9.77 28.30
CA GLY A 14 -9.05 -11.12 28.15
C GLY A 14 -8.59 -11.45 26.72
N TRP A 15 -9.06 -10.70 25.72
CA TRP A 15 -8.82 -11.02 24.31
C TRP A 15 -7.88 -10.04 23.61
N ILE A 16 -7.72 -8.83 24.15
CA ILE A 16 -6.93 -7.77 23.55
C ILE A 16 -6.00 -7.20 24.61
N ALA A 17 -4.72 -7.01 24.30
CA ALA A 17 -3.75 -6.39 25.19
C ALA A 17 -2.87 -5.37 24.45
N PRO A 18 -2.80 -4.09 24.86
CA PRO A 18 -3.56 -3.48 25.95
C PRO A 18 -5.02 -3.21 25.55
N PHE A 19 -5.95 -3.47 26.47
CA PHE A 19 -7.37 -3.17 26.30
C PHE A 19 -7.74 -1.84 26.95
N ALA A 20 -8.56 -1.05 26.27
CA ALA A 20 -9.16 0.17 26.81
C ALA A 20 -10.64 0.21 26.42
N PRO A 21 -11.58 0.13 27.40
CA PRO A 21 -13.02 0.09 27.11
C PRO A 21 -13.53 1.25 26.24
N GLN A 22 -12.87 2.41 26.31
CA GLN A 22 -13.23 3.61 25.54
C GLN A 22 -13.01 3.46 24.03
N ARG A 23 -12.29 2.42 23.58
CA ARG A 23 -12.05 2.14 22.16
C ARG A 23 -13.12 1.23 21.55
N VAL A 24 -14.07 0.76 22.35
CA VAL A 24 -15.23 0.04 21.85
C VAL A 24 -16.10 1.04 21.08
N ASP A 25 -16.35 0.72 19.82
CA ASP A 25 -17.11 1.55 18.88
C ASP A 25 -18.25 0.69 18.32
N CYS A 26 -19.49 0.98 18.75
CA CYS A 26 -20.69 0.20 18.45
C CYS A 26 -20.57 -1.28 18.85
N ALA A 27 -20.28 -2.17 17.91
CA ALA A 27 -20.10 -3.62 18.12
C ALA A 27 -18.67 -4.08 17.78
N ALA A 28 -17.75 -3.15 17.59
CA ALA A 28 -16.36 -3.39 17.27
C ALA A 28 -15.43 -2.85 18.36
N TYR A 29 -14.20 -3.34 18.37
CA TYR A 29 -13.10 -2.71 19.08
C TYR A 29 -12.14 -2.03 18.10
N THR A 30 -11.78 -0.79 18.36
CA THR A 30 -10.83 -0.03 17.53
C THR A 30 -9.38 -0.34 17.92
N LEU A 31 -8.64 -0.91 16.96
CA LEU A 31 -7.23 -1.25 17.04
C LEU A 31 -6.38 -0.17 16.37
N ARG A 32 -5.14 -0.04 16.87
CA ARG A 32 -4.18 0.96 16.39
C ARG A 32 -3.13 0.36 15.47
N ILE A 33 -2.52 1.22 14.67
CA ILE A 33 -1.27 0.89 13.97
C ILE A 33 -0.16 0.65 15.00
N GLY A 34 0.55 -0.46 14.82
CA GLY A 34 1.68 -0.88 15.62
C GLY A 34 2.94 -0.07 15.34
N ASP A 35 4.02 -0.60 15.88
CA ASP A 35 5.38 -0.06 15.83
C ASP A 35 6.20 -0.64 14.68
N GLU A 36 5.63 -1.54 13.87
CA GLU A 36 6.30 -2.11 12.70
C GLU A 36 5.47 -1.93 11.45
N ALA A 37 6.14 -1.43 10.41
CA ALA A 37 5.61 -1.35 9.07
C ALA A 37 6.67 -1.77 8.05
N PHE A 38 6.20 -2.37 6.96
CA PHE A 38 6.98 -2.66 5.77
C PHE A 38 6.27 -2.02 4.59
N ILE A 39 7.01 -1.40 3.67
CA ILE A 39 6.49 -0.85 2.42
C ILE A 39 7.30 -1.47 1.29
N SER A 40 6.63 -2.01 0.27
CA SER A 40 7.32 -2.57 -0.90
C SER A 40 8.18 -1.50 -1.59
N PRO A 41 9.37 -1.85 -2.07
CA PRO A 41 10.24 -0.91 -2.75
C PRO A 41 9.73 -0.64 -4.16
N GLU A 42 9.95 0.58 -4.66
CA GLU A 42 9.69 0.94 -6.05
C GLU A 42 10.85 0.46 -6.93
N GLY A 43 10.65 -0.61 -7.71
CA GLY A 43 11.65 -1.15 -8.64
C GLY A 43 12.48 -2.33 -8.11
N ARG A 44 13.33 -2.88 -9.00
CA ARG A 44 13.95 -4.23 -8.98
C ARG A 44 14.76 -4.69 -7.76
N ASP A 45 14.82 -3.93 -6.67
CA ASP A 45 15.66 -4.29 -5.52
C ASP A 45 14.83 -4.67 -4.29
N THR A 46 14.03 -5.73 -4.44
CA THR A 46 13.26 -6.37 -3.34
C THR A 46 14.15 -7.09 -2.33
N ARG A 47 15.48 -7.07 -2.51
CA ARG A 47 16.45 -7.86 -1.74
C ARG A 47 17.29 -7.05 -0.75
N LYS A 48 16.94 -5.80 -0.44
CA LYS A 48 17.64 -5.06 0.62
C LYS A 48 17.14 -5.53 2.00
N PRO A 49 17.96 -6.21 2.82
CA PRO A 49 17.61 -6.50 4.20
C PRO A 49 17.55 -5.18 4.98
N GLY A 50 16.38 -4.82 5.51
CA GLY A 50 16.16 -3.57 6.25
C GLY A 50 14.86 -2.81 5.96
N LEU A 51 13.91 -3.38 5.20
CA LEU A 51 12.65 -2.70 4.86
C LEU A 51 11.61 -2.65 6.00
N VAL A 52 11.78 -3.44 7.06
CA VAL A 52 10.92 -3.31 8.25
C VAL A 52 11.42 -2.15 9.07
N GLN A 53 10.61 -1.11 9.13
CA GLN A 53 10.90 0.05 9.95
C GLN A 53 10.26 -0.17 11.31
N ARG A 54 11.09 -0.21 12.36
CA ARG A 54 10.61 -0.02 13.74
C ARG A 54 10.39 1.46 13.96
N LEU A 55 9.15 1.81 14.25
CA LEU A 55 8.62 3.16 14.26
C LEU A 55 8.60 3.71 15.67
N GLY A 56 9.11 4.93 15.82
CA GLY A 56 8.90 5.73 17.03
C GLY A 56 7.43 6.10 17.25
N HIS A 57 7.11 6.59 18.44
CA HIS A 57 5.75 7.05 18.75
C HIS A 57 5.29 8.13 17.75
N LYS A 58 4.13 7.93 17.11
CA LYS A 58 3.56 8.82 16.08
C LYS A 58 4.41 8.99 14.81
N ALA A 59 5.40 8.13 14.58
CA ALA A 59 6.15 8.16 13.33
C ALA A 59 5.22 7.98 12.12
N ALA A 60 5.51 8.72 11.06
CA ALA A 60 4.75 8.68 9.82
C ALA A 60 5.21 7.52 8.94
N ILE A 61 4.26 6.79 8.40
CA ILE A 61 4.41 5.69 7.44
C ILE A 61 3.83 6.19 6.14
N VAL A 62 4.67 6.31 5.13
CA VAL A 62 4.32 6.86 3.83
C VAL A 62 4.15 5.70 2.86
N ILE A 63 2.95 5.56 2.29
CA ILE A 63 2.59 4.49 1.36
C ILE A 63 2.34 5.12 -0.02
N PRO A 64 3.31 5.07 -0.94
CA PRO A 64 3.16 5.64 -2.28
C PRO A 64 2.08 4.91 -3.11
N PRO A 65 1.54 5.56 -4.14
CA PRO A 65 0.63 4.94 -5.11
C PRO A 65 1.20 3.66 -5.72
N GLY A 66 0.39 2.60 -5.77
CA GLY A 66 0.75 1.31 -6.34
C GLY A 66 1.72 0.48 -5.50
N GLN A 67 1.97 0.85 -4.24
CA GLN A 67 2.80 0.07 -3.33
C GLN A 67 1.97 -0.75 -2.35
N PHE A 68 2.51 -1.91 -1.99
CA PHE A 68 2.01 -2.73 -0.89
C PHE A 68 2.66 -2.29 0.41
N ALA A 69 1.93 -2.37 1.51
CA ALA A 69 2.47 -2.23 2.84
C ALA A 69 1.94 -3.32 3.77
N TYR A 70 2.79 -3.81 4.66
CA TYR A 70 2.37 -4.59 5.81
C TYR A 70 2.35 -3.68 7.03
N LEU A 71 1.21 -3.62 7.70
CA LEU A 71 0.99 -2.86 8.92
C LEU A 71 0.64 -3.82 10.04
N THR A 72 1.31 -3.70 11.18
CA THR A 72 0.95 -4.47 12.38
C THR A 72 -0.06 -3.73 13.24
N THR A 73 -0.80 -4.43 14.09
CA THR A 73 -1.55 -3.80 15.17
C THR A 73 -0.66 -3.49 16.37
N ARG A 74 -0.99 -2.44 17.13
CA ARG A 74 -0.35 -2.20 18.42
C ARG A 74 -0.79 -3.25 19.44
N GLU A 75 -2.07 -3.59 19.42
CA GLU A 75 -2.66 -4.55 20.34
C GLU A 75 -2.31 -5.99 19.92
N PHE A 76 -2.09 -6.81 20.93
CA PHE A 76 -1.99 -8.26 20.86
C PHE A 76 -3.37 -8.88 21.05
N VAL A 77 -3.79 -9.72 20.12
CA VAL A 77 -5.08 -10.40 20.11
C VAL A 77 -4.88 -11.86 20.54
N THR A 78 -5.66 -12.29 21.53
CA THR A 78 -5.73 -13.67 22.04
C THR A 78 -7.18 -14.13 22.01
N LEU A 79 -7.57 -14.89 20.99
CA LEU A 79 -8.94 -15.38 20.90
C LEU A 79 -9.10 -16.72 21.62
N PRO A 80 -10.16 -16.90 22.42
CA PRO A 80 -10.54 -18.22 22.94
C PRO A 80 -11.06 -19.12 21.80
N ASN A 81 -11.21 -20.42 22.08
CA ASN A 81 -11.60 -21.43 21.10
C ASN A 81 -13.10 -21.39 20.71
N ASP A 82 -13.88 -20.51 21.32
CA ASP A 82 -15.32 -20.32 21.08
C ASP A 82 -15.63 -18.99 20.38
N LEU A 83 -14.60 -18.21 20.00
CA LEU A 83 -14.75 -16.93 19.33
C LEU A 83 -14.00 -16.87 18.00
N LEU A 84 -14.67 -16.34 17.00
CA LEU A 84 -14.10 -15.94 15.72
C LEU A 84 -14.02 -14.41 15.67
N GLY A 85 -12.85 -13.87 15.30
CA GLY A 85 -12.68 -12.43 15.08
C GLY A 85 -12.91 -12.08 13.61
N PHE A 86 -13.63 -11.01 13.33
CA PHE A 86 -13.71 -10.41 12.00
C PHE A 86 -12.94 -9.10 12.01
N ILE A 87 -12.08 -8.88 11.04
CA ILE A 87 -11.21 -7.70 11.00
C ILE A 87 -11.49 -6.87 9.76
N ASN A 88 -11.42 -5.56 9.94
CA ASN A 88 -11.57 -4.63 8.84
C ASN A 88 -10.78 -3.35 9.10
N MET A 89 -10.50 -2.63 8.03
CA MET A 89 -9.89 -1.30 8.11
C MET A 89 -10.98 -0.23 8.24
N LYS A 90 -10.71 0.84 9.01
CA LYS A 90 -11.63 1.99 9.14
C LYS A 90 -11.90 2.61 7.77
N SER A 91 -13.12 3.09 7.56
CA SER A 91 -13.56 3.71 6.31
C SER A 91 -12.70 4.91 5.91
N THR A 92 -12.23 5.70 6.87
CA THR A 92 -11.33 6.84 6.63
C THR A 92 -10.06 6.44 5.88
N LEU A 93 -9.44 5.32 6.25
CA LEU A 93 -8.26 4.80 5.56
C LEU A 93 -8.62 4.23 4.19
N LYS A 94 -9.76 3.54 4.07
CA LYS A 94 -10.24 3.02 2.78
C LYS A 94 -10.50 4.13 1.77
N ASN A 95 -11.13 5.20 2.21
CA ASN A 95 -11.44 6.37 1.40
C ASN A 95 -10.19 7.14 0.95
N SER A 96 -9.05 6.95 1.63
CA SER A 96 -7.77 7.52 1.18
C SER A 96 -7.14 6.76 -0.01
N GLY A 97 -7.73 5.64 -0.43
CA GLY A 97 -7.25 4.80 -1.54
C GLY A 97 -6.55 3.52 -1.10
N LEU A 98 -6.48 3.25 0.21
CA LEU A 98 -5.95 1.98 0.72
C LEU A 98 -6.97 0.85 0.59
N VAL A 99 -6.55 -0.24 -0.04
CA VAL A 99 -7.31 -1.47 -0.17
C VAL A 99 -6.74 -2.49 0.80
N ASN A 100 -7.60 -3.13 1.60
CA ASN A 100 -7.18 -4.24 2.44
C ASN A 100 -7.10 -5.53 1.62
N VAL A 101 -5.93 -6.15 1.61
CA VAL A 101 -5.62 -7.41 0.90
C VAL A 101 -5.40 -8.55 1.90
N SER A 102 -5.41 -8.26 3.21
CA SER A 102 -5.30 -9.28 4.25
C SER A 102 -6.52 -10.21 4.31
N GLY A 103 -6.39 -11.30 5.06
CA GLY A 103 -7.55 -12.06 5.51
C GLY A 103 -8.55 -11.19 6.27
N PHE A 104 -9.82 -11.59 6.25
CA PHE A 104 -10.94 -10.85 6.86
C PHE A 104 -11.31 -11.34 8.26
N HIS A 105 -10.68 -12.41 8.74
CA HIS A 105 -10.97 -13.02 10.03
C HIS A 105 -9.71 -13.43 10.80
N VAL A 106 -9.92 -13.74 12.08
CA VAL A 106 -8.93 -14.22 13.04
C VAL A 106 -9.51 -15.47 13.67
N ASP A 107 -8.78 -16.57 13.53
CA ASP A 107 -9.24 -17.90 13.96
C ASP A 107 -9.32 -18.06 15.48
N PRO A 108 -10.19 -18.96 15.98
CA PRO A 108 -10.18 -19.37 17.37
C PRO A 108 -8.82 -19.93 17.79
N GLY A 109 -8.37 -19.57 18.99
CA GLY A 109 -7.06 -19.94 19.52
C GLY A 109 -5.90 -19.06 19.05
N TYR A 110 -6.14 -18.07 18.18
CA TYR A 110 -5.12 -17.15 17.70
C TYR A 110 -4.47 -16.36 18.85
N LYS A 111 -3.14 -16.22 18.81
CA LYS A 111 -2.34 -15.43 19.78
C LYS A 111 -1.25 -14.64 19.05
N GLY A 112 -1.46 -13.34 18.84
CA GLY A 112 -0.50 -12.48 18.12
C GLY A 112 -0.96 -11.04 17.92
N LYS A 113 -0.07 -10.19 17.42
CA LYS A 113 -0.45 -8.96 16.71
C LYS A 113 -1.04 -9.32 15.35
N LEU A 114 -2.05 -8.58 14.91
CA LEU A 114 -2.62 -8.77 13.58
C LEU A 114 -1.74 -8.08 12.54
N LEU A 115 -1.64 -8.71 11.36
CA LEU A 115 -0.90 -8.20 10.22
C LEU A 115 -1.89 -7.85 9.10
N PHE A 116 -1.92 -6.57 8.73
CA PHE A 116 -2.72 -6.04 7.64
C PHE A 116 -1.84 -5.82 6.41
N ALA A 117 -2.12 -6.56 5.35
CA ALA A 117 -1.59 -6.30 4.02
C ALA A 117 -2.49 -5.25 3.35
N VAL A 118 -1.94 -4.08 3.03
CA VAL A 118 -2.67 -3.01 2.36
C VAL A 118 -2.00 -2.67 1.04
N PHE A 119 -2.80 -2.25 0.07
CA PHE A 119 -2.34 -1.77 -1.24
C PHE A 119 -2.87 -0.37 -1.48
N ASN A 120 -2.00 0.57 -1.86
CA ASN A 120 -2.47 1.90 -2.25
C ASN A 120 -2.91 1.89 -3.71
N ALA A 121 -4.23 1.76 -3.93
CA ALA A 121 -4.84 1.86 -5.25
C ALA A 121 -5.17 3.31 -5.65
N GLY A 122 -5.01 4.27 -4.74
CA GLY A 122 -5.24 5.68 -4.99
C GLY A 122 -4.13 6.32 -5.83
N PRO A 123 -4.41 7.46 -6.48
CA PRO A 123 -3.42 8.21 -7.25
C PRO A 123 -2.45 9.01 -6.36
N GLN A 124 -2.78 9.19 -5.06
CA GLN A 124 -2.05 10.00 -4.10
C GLN A 124 -1.34 9.16 -3.05
N THR A 125 -0.23 9.68 -2.54
CA THR A 125 0.50 9.08 -1.42
C THR A 125 -0.34 9.13 -0.15
N VAL A 126 -0.52 7.99 0.51
CA VAL A 126 -1.24 7.91 1.79
C VAL A 126 -0.23 7.90 2.93
N THR A 127 -0.44 8.78 3.92
CA THR A 127 0.38 8.80 5.14
C THR A 127 -0.44 8.33 6.33
N VAL A 128 0.03 7.27 6.99
CA VAL A 128 -0.53 6.74 8.23
C VAL A 128 0.45 6.93 9.37
N ARG A 129 -0.01 7.01 10.62
CA ARG A 129 0.87 7.24 11.78
C ARG A 129 0.83 6.08 12.77
N CYS A 130 1.98 5.75 13.34
CA CYS A 130 2.06 4.82 14.46
C CYS A 130 1.13 5.28 15.60
N ASN A 131 0.41 4.34 16.22
CA ASN A 131 -0.61 4.56 17.26
C ASN A 131 -1.91 5.28 16.84
N GLN A 132 -2.11 5.59 15.57
CA GLN A 132 -3.42 6.08 15.13
C GLN A 132 -4.45 4.95 15.03
N ASP A 133 -5.72 5.28 15.13
CA ASP A 133 -6.84 4.36 14.94
C ASP A 133 -6.95 3.95 13.48
N ALA A 134 -6.92 2.64 13.21
CA ALA A 134 -6.83 2.15 11.84
C ALA A 134 -7.70 0.93 11.57
N PHE A 135 -7.82 0.02 12.53
CA PHE A 135 -8.47 -1.25 12.31
C PHE A 135 -9.61 -1.46 13.30
N LEU A 136 -10.54 -2.31 12.90
CA LEU A 136 -11.73 -2.68 13.66
C LEU A 136 -11.74 -4.20 13.77
N ILE A 137 -12.08 -4.70 14.94
CA ILE A 137 -12.34 -6.11 15.17
C ILE A 137 -13.73 -6.32 15.76
N TRP A 138 -14.52 -7.19 15.15
CA TRP A 138 -15.78 -7.70 15.68
C TRP A 138 -15.58 -9.13 16.15
N PHE A 139 -16.38 -9.57 17.10
CA PHE A 139 -16.31 -10.93 17.63
C PHE A 139 -17.61 -11.66 17.36
N ALA A 140 -17.52 -12.89 16.90
CA ALA A 140 -18.65 -13.78 16.73
C ALA A 140 -18.45 -15.02 17.60
N ARG A 141 -19.48 -15.34 18.40
CA ARG A 141 -19.56 -16.58 19.17
C ARG A 141 -19.90 -17.75 18.26
N LEU A 142 -19.10 -18.80 18.36
CA LEU A 142 -19.29 -20.07 17.69
C LEU A 142 -20.21 -20.98 18.51
N GLU A 143 -20.93 -21.86 17.82
CA GLU A 143 -21.68 -22.94 18.46
C GLU A 143 -20.72 -24.10 18.71
N GLY A 144 -20.31 -24.25 19.98
CA GLY A 144 -19.31 -25.24 20.41
C GLY A 144 -17.87 -24.73 20.36
N ALA A 145 -17.05 -25.20 21.29
CA ALA A 145 -15.63 -24.88 21.33
C ALA A 145 -14.87 -25.70 20.27
N THR A 146 -14.12 -25.03 19.40
CA THR A 146 -13.35 -25.69 18.33
C THR A 146 -11.98 -26.17 18.84
N GLU A 147 -11.88 -26.75 20.03
CA GLU A 147 -10.58 -27.11 20.64
C GLU A 147 -9.76 -28.06 19.75
N GLN A 148 -10.42 -29.04 19.14
CA GLN A 148 -9.79 -30.01 18.23
C GLN A 148 -9.40 -29.41 16.87
N TYR A 149 -10.07 -28.33 16.46
CA TYR A 149 -9.85 -27.64 15.19
C TYR A 149 -9.23 -26.25 15.37
N ALA A 150 -8.75 -25.95 16.59
CA ALA A 150 -8.20 -24.66 16.92
C ALA A 150 -6.90 -24.44 16.16
N ARG A 151 -6.62 -23.17 15.86
CA ARG A 151 -5.40 -22.81 15.16
C ARG A 151 -4.19 -23.17 16.03
N GLN A 152 -3.35 -24.07 15.52
CA GLN A 152 -2.10 -24.48 16.18
C GLN A 152 -0.92 -23.55 15.87
N LYS A 153 -1.01 -22.79 14.77
CA LYS A 153 0.06 -21.87 14.36
C LYS A 153 0.03 -20.59 15.22
N PRO A 154 1.18 -20.15 15.77
CA PRO A 154 1.23 -18.89 16.50
C PRO A 154 0.81 -17.72 15.59
N GLY A 155 0.32 -16.65 16.22
CA GLY A 155 0.09 -15.38 15.53
C GLY A 155 1.39 -14.63 15.29
N PHE A 156 1.29 -13.46 14.65
CA PHE A 156 2.47 -12.66 14.35
C PHE A 156 2.95 -11.94 15.60
N ARG A 157 4.26 -11.87 15.81
CA ARG A 157 4.87 -10.96 16.79
C ARG A 157 5.54 -9.78 16.09
N GLU A 158 6.14 -10.09 14.95
CA GLU A 158 6.85 -9.17 14.08
C GLU A 158 6.51 -9.49 12.62
N ILE A 159 6.81 -8.57 11.71
CA ILE A 159 6.63 -8.80 10.27
C ILE A 159 7.70 -9.79 9.78
N ASP A 160 7.29 -11.01 9.48
CA ASP A 160 8.20 -12.04 8.97
C ASP A 160 8.74 -11.66 7.58
N THR A 161 10.06 -11.74 7.44
CA THR A 161 10.80 -11.61 6.17
C THR A 161 10.29 -12.53 5.07
N THR A 162 9.73 -13.69 5.40
CA THR A 162 9.18 -14.62 4.40
C THR A 162 7.98 -14.03 3.65
N LEU A 163 7.15 -13.22 4.33
CA LEU A 163 5.99 -12.57 3.70
C LEU A 163 6.41 -11.48 2.70
N MET A 164 7.57 -10.88 2.90
CA MET A 164 8.11 -9.87 1.98
C MET A 164 8.43 -10.46 0.61
N GLY A 165 8.88 -11.73 0.59
CA GLY A 165 9.19 -12.45 -0.65
C GLY A 165 7.97 -12.90 -1.46
N LEU A 166 6.77 -12.82 -0.90
CA LEU A 166 5.51 -13.15 -1.58
C LEU A 166 4.90 -11.96 -2.32
N LEU A 167 5.39 -10.75 -2.07
CA LEU A 167 4.90 -9.57 -2.77
C LEU A 167 5.38 -9.58 -4.22
N PRO A 168 4.52 -9.22 -5.19
CA PRO A 168 4.92 -9.10 -6.59
C PRO A 168 6.13 -8.17 -6.71
N ALA A 169 7.22 -8.68 -7.30
CA ALA A 169 8.49 -7.95 -7.42
C ALA A 169 8.39 -6.68 -8.29
N GLU A 170 7.35 -6.58 -9.11
CA GLU A 170 7.05 -5.40 -9.91
C GLU A 170 5.57 -5.04 -9.75
N THR A 171 5.28 -4.00 -8.97
CA THR A 171 4.01 -3.29 -9.09
C THR A 171 4.21 -2.15 -10.08
N ALA A 172 3.84 -2.38 -11.35
CA ALA A 172 3.70 -1.29 -12.30
C ALA A 172 2.53 -0.40 -11.82
N SER A 173 2.84 0.65 -11.07
CA SER A 173 1.82 1.62 -10.66
C SER A 173 1.36 2.42 -11.89
N LEU A 174 0.08 2.81 -11.93
CA LEU A 174 -0.44 3.68 -13.00
C LEU A 174 0.39 4.96 -13.14
N ASN A 175 0.86 5.51 -12.02
CA ASN A 175 1.74 6.68 -12.03
C ASN A 175 3.10 6.39 -12.70
N SER A 176 3.67 5.21 -12.49
CA SER A 176 4.91 4.81 -13.17
C SER A 176 4.71 4.65 -14.68
N ILE A 177 3.54 4.17 -15.11
CA ILE A 177 3.17 4.05 -16.52
C ILE A 177 2.98 5.44 -17.13
N ASN A 178 2.25 6.35 -16.47
CA ASN A 178 2.08 7.73 -16.93
C ASN A 178 3.43 8.46 -17.05
N LYS A 179 4.32 8.35 -16.05
CA LYS A 179 5.68 8.93 -16.15
C LYS A 179 6.47 8.38 -17.35
N ARG A 180 6.34 7.08 -17.65
CA ARG A 180 6.95 6.48 -18.84
C ARG A 180 6.30 7.01 -20.12
N MET A 181 4.98 7.20 -20.14
CA MET A 181 4.25 7.81 -21.25
C MET A 181 4.76 9.23 -21.52
N ASP A 182 4.81 10.09 -20.50
CA ASP A 182 5.32 11.46 -20.60
C ASP A 182 6.79 11.50 -21.08
N GLN A 183 7.59 10.52 -20.67
CA GLN A 183 8.97 10.38 -21.11
C GLN A 183 9.07 9.92 -22.57
N ILE A 184 8.17 9.05 -23.02
CA ILE A 184 8.06 8.63 -24.43
C ILE A 184 7.59 9.82 -25.28
N GLU A 185 6.53 10.52 -24.89
CA GLU A 185 6.03 11.71 -25.59
C GLU A 185 7.10 12.79 -25.70
N ARG A 186 7.84 13.06 -24.63
CA ARG A 186 8.95 14.01 -24.66
C ARG A 186 10.06 13.57 -25.62
N ARG A 187 10.41 12.28 -25.65
CA ARG A 187 11.39 11.74 -26.61
C ARG A 187 10.91 11.85 -28.05
N ILE A 188 9.63 11.54 -28.29
CA ILE A 188 8.99 11.68 -29.60
C ILE A 188 9.02 13.16 -30.03
N SER A 189 8.62 14.09 -29.16
CA SER A 189 8.64 15.53 -29.44
C SER A 189 10.04 16.06 -29.73
N TYR A 190 11.07 15.62 -29.00
CA TYR A 190 12.44 15.98 -29.31
C TYR A 190 12.92 15.41 -30.66
N ALA A 191 12.60 14.14 -30.94
CA ALA A 191 12.95 13.53 -32.23
C ALA A 191 12.26 14.26 -33.39
N PHE A 192 10.97 14.59 -33.27
CA PHE A 192 10.26 15.40 -34.26
C PHE A 192 10.85 16.81 -34.40
N GLY A 193 11.23 17.47 -33.30
CA GLY A 193 11.89 18.78 -33.34
C GLY A 193 13.25 18.76 -34.06
N ILE A 194 14.05 17.70 -33.86
CA ILE A 194 15.31 17.52 -34.59
C ILE A 194 15.03 17.26 -36.08
N MET A 195 14.04 16.43 -36.40
CA MET A 195 13.65 16.12 -37.77
C MET A 195 13.11 17.35 -38.52
N THR A 196 12.31 18.20 -37.88
CA THR A 196 11.79 19.43 -38.50
C THR A 196 12.90 20.47 -38.72
N LEU A 197 13.83 20.61 -37.77
CA LEU A 197 15.02 21.45 -37.95
C LEU A 197 15.90 20.95 -39.10
N ALA A 198 16.20 19.65 -39.14
CA ALA A 198 17.02 19.05 -40.20
C ALA A 198 16.33 19.19 -41.58
N GLY A 199 15.02 18.92 -41.64
CA GLY A 199 14.23 19.13 -42.86
C GLY A 199 14.20 20.60 -43.30
N GLY A 200 14.05 21.54 -42.37
CA GLY A 200 14.08 22.97 -42.64
C GLY A 200 15.43 23.44 -43.20
N VAL A 201 16.54 22.97 -42.62
CA VAL A 201 17.90 23.25 -43.13
C VAL A 201 18.09 22.67 -44.54
N ALA A 202 17.61 21.44 -44.79
CA ALA A 202 17.68 20.84 -46.11
C ALA A 202 16.89 21.64 -47.16
N VAL A 203 15.66 22.05 -46.83
CA VAL A 203 14.82 22.88 -47.71
C VAL A 203 15.48 24.24 -47.97
N ALA A 204 16.01 24.90 -46.94
CA ALA A 204 16.70 26.19 -47.08
C ALA A 204 17.96 26.07 -47.95
N ALA A 205 18.74 25.00 -47.80
CA ALA A 205 19.92 24.74 -48.61
C ALA A 205 19.55 24.53 -50.10
N VAL A 206 18.52 23.72 -50.38
CA VAL A 206 18.04 23.50 -51.76
C VAL A 206 17.52 24.81 -52.37
N ALA A 207 16.72 25.59 -51.62
CA ALA A 207 16.24 26.89 -52.08
C ALA A 207 17.39 27.87 -52.38
N GLY A 208 18.42 27.90 -51.53
CA GLY A 208 19.62 28.72 -51.74
C GLY A 208 20.40 28.34 -53.01
N VAL A 209 20.55 27.03 -53.29
CA VAL A 209 21.19 26.55 -54.52
C VAL A 209 20.39 26.95 -55.75
N ILE A 210 19.07 26.75 -55.74
CA ILE A 210 18.18 27.13 -56.85
C ILE A 210 18.24 28.64 -57.11
N ALA A 211 18.17 29.45 -56.04
CA ALA A 211 18.26 30.91 -56.15
C ALA A 211 19.61 31.36 -56.72
N SER A 212 20.73 30.74 -56.30
CA SER A 212 22.06 31.05 -56.84
C SER A 212 22.18 30.69 -58.33
N MET A 213 21.63 29.55 -58.75
CA MET A 213 21.61 29.16 -60.16
C MET A 213 20.78 30.12 -61.01
N ALA A 214 19.60 30.52 -60.52
CA ALA A 214 18.74 31.49 -61.21
C ALA A 214 19.41 32.87 -61.32
N PHE A 215 20.08 33.34 -60.27
CA PHE A 215 20.81 34.61 -60.26
C PHE A 215 21.96 34.62 -61.29
N LYS A 216 22.70 33.51 -61.42
CA LYS A 216 23.74 33.35 -62.47
C LYS A 216 23.15 33.30 -63.88
N ALA A 217 21.99 32.68 -64.07
CA ALA A 217 21.33 32.58 -65.38
C ALA A 217 20.75 33.92 -65.87
N LEU A 218 20.40 34.83 -64.95
CA LEU A 218 19.81 36.15 -65.25
C LEU A 218 20.86 37.26 -65.47
N GLY A 219 22.15 36.94 -65.50
CA GLY A 219 23.20 37.90 -65.86
C GLY A 219 23.67 38.83 -64.73
N GLY A 220 23.54 38.41 -63.47
CA GLY A 220 24.34 39.01 -62.39
C GLY A 220 25.84 38.79 -62.65
N PRO A 221 26.72 39.71 -62.25
CA PRO A 221 28.15 39.67 -62.60
C PRO A 221 28.86 38.37 -62.20
#